data_AF-A0A4Y2RKP5-F1
#
_entry.id   AF-A0A4Y2RKP5-F1
#
_cell.length_a   1.000
_cell.length_b   1.000
_cell.length_c   1.000
_cell.angle_alpha   90.00
_cell.angle_beta   90.00
_cell.angle_gamma   90.00
#
_symmetry.space_group_name_H-M   'P 1'
#
loop_
_entity.id
_entity.type
_entity.pdbx_description
1 polymer ?
#
loop_
_entity_poly.entity_id
_entity_poly.type
_entity_poly.pdbx_seq_one_letter_code
_entity_poly.pdbx_strand_id
1 'polypeptide(L)'
;MLREIGQSTLAKTGKSVLEACDYMDDGTKINLKISINVEEGSAVFDFDGTGYEVYGNCNAPKAVTLSAIIYCLRCMVGHDVPLNQGCLAPVQVSIPPGSILFPSDTAAVVGGNVLTSQRVVDVIFKAFKTCAASQGCMNNITFGDERIGYYETVAGGAGAGPHWHGRSGVHTHMTNTRITDPEILERRYPVILEKFHLNPETGGKGQYNGGDGILRKIVFRKDLMLSVLTERRVFAPYGLEGGEDGQKGLNTLIRNDGRIINLGAKNSVRVRAGDSFLLRTPGGGGYGKSSV
;
A
#
# COMPACT_ATOMS: atom_id res chain seq x y z
N MET A 1 -10.95 15.65 17.61
CA MET A 1 -10.06 14.55 17.17
C MET A 1 -8.75 14.46 17.97
N LEU A 2 -7.68 15.22 17.67
CA LEU A 2 -6.36 14.99 18.32
C LEU A 2 -6.39 15.09 19.85
N ARG A 3 -7.13 16.06 20.42
CA ARG A 3 -7.35 16.15 21.87
C ARG A 3 -8.03 14.91 22.44
N GLU A 4 -9.10 14.44 21.81
CA GLU A 4 -9.86 13.25 22.26
C GLU A 4 -9.01 11.99 22.17
N ILE A 5 -8.27 11.81 21.07
CA ILE A 5 -7.34 10.69 20.90
C ILE A 5 -6.25 10.76 21.97
N GLY A 6 -5.65 11.93 22.17
CA GLY A 6 -4.62 12.13 23.19
C GLY A 6 -5.12 11.85 24.61
N GLN A 7 -6.34 12.30 24.96
CA GLN A 7 -6.98 12.00 26.25
C GLN A 7 -7.24 10.50 26.43
N SER A 8 -7.77 9.83 25.40
CA SER A 8 -8.04 8.39 25.43
C SER A 8 -6.75 7.59 25.61
N THR A 9 -5.69 7.93 24.87
CA THR A 9 -4.39 7.27 24.98
C THR A 9 -3.75 7.53 26.34
N LEU A 10 -3.82 8.77 26.84
CA LEU A 10 -3.32 9.13 28.17
C LEU A 10 -4.02 8.31 29.27
N ALA A 11 -5.35 8.19 29.20
CA ALA A 11 -6.13 7.40 30.14
C ALA A 11 -5.77 5.90 30.12
N LYS A 12 -5.46 5.34 28.95
CA LYS A 12 -5.15 3.92 28.79
C LYS A 12 -3.69 3.56 29.10
N THR A 13 -2.75 4.45 28.81
CA THR A 13 -1.31 4.12 28.79
C THR A 13 -0.47 5.00 29.72
N GLY A 14 -1.05 6.04 30.30
CA GLY A 14 -0.33 7.04 31.10
C GLY A 14 0.51 8.01 30.27
N LYS A 15 0.48 7.94 28.93
CA LYS A 15 1.19 8.82 28.01
C LYS A 15 0.29 9.23 26.84
N SER A 16 0.53 10.40 26.25
CA SER A 16 -0.13 10.84 25.00
C SER A 16 0.71 10.53 23.76
N VAL A 17 1.35 9.35 23.75
CA VAL A 17 2.27 8.91 22.69
C VAL A 17 1.70 7.69 21.97
N LEU A 18 1.74 7.71 20.63
CA LEU A 18 1.40 6.59 19.76
C LEU A 18 2.63 6.16 18.98
N GLU A 19 2.81 4.85 18.78
CA GLU A 19 3.97 4.32 18.06
C GLU A 19 3.52 3.19 17.13
N ALA A 20 4.07 3.18 15.93
CA ALA A 20 3.92 2.08 15.00
C ALA A 20 5.14 1.97 14.08
N CYS A 21 5.38 0.77 13.60
CA CYS A 21 6.29 0.53 12.49
C CYS A 21 5.75 -0.55 11.57
N ASP A 22 6.26 -0.51 10.34
CA ASP A 22 6.06 -1.51 9.31
C ASP A 22 7.23 -1.50 8.33
N TYR A 23 7.32 -2.49 7.44
CA TYR A 23 8.49 -2.75 6.60
C TYR A 23 8.12 -2.83 5.12
N MET A 24 8.96 -2.24 4.28
CA MET A 24 8.97 -2.51 2.84
C MET A 24 9.45 -3.96 2.59
N ASP A 25 9.12 -4.55 1.44
CA ASP A 25 9.48 -5.94 1.13
C ASP A 25 11.00 -6.19 1.09
N ASP A 26 11.84 -5.15 0.95
CA ASP A 26 13.30 -5.24 1.03
C ASP A 26 13.84 -5.18 2.48
N GLY A 27 12.96 -5.05 3.47
CA GLY A 27 13.31 -4.95 4.89
C GLY A 27 13.50 -3.51 5.38
N THR A 28 13.38 -2.49 4.52
CA THR A 28 13.50 -1.10 4.94
C THR A 28 12.34 -0.72 5.87
N LYS A 29 12.69 -0.26 7.08
CA LYS A 29 11.72 0.10 8.12
C LYS A 29 11.12 1.49 7.86
N ILE A 30 9.80 1.61 8.01
CA ILE A 30 9.10 2.88 8.19
C ILE A 30 8.67 2.96 9.66
N ASN A 31 9.22 3.92 10.41
CA ASN A 31 8.98 4.08 11.83
C ASN A 31 8.24 5.39 12.10
N LEU A 32 7.27 5.37 13.01
CA LEU A 32 6.53 6.56 13.40
C LEU A 32 6.27 6.57 14.89
N LYS A 33 6.60 7.70 15.51
CA LYS A 33 6.18 8.09 16.84
C LYS A 33 5.37 9.38 16.76
N ILE A 34 4.21 9.41 17.40
CA ILE A 34 3.34 10.57 17.44
C ILE A 34 3.22 11.02 18.89
N SER A 35 3.66 12.24 19.19
CA SER A 35 3.48 12.87 20.49
C SER A 35 2.36 13.89 20.42
N ILE A 36 1.29 13.70 21.18
CA ILE A 36 0.10 14.56 21.14
C ILE A 36 0.11 15.52 22.33
N ASN A 37 0.04 16.82 22.06
CA ASN A 37 -0.26 17.82 23.09
C ASN A 37 -1.79 17.93 23.24
N VAL A 38 -2.29 17.43 24.36
CA VAL A 38 -3.73 17.32 24.64
C VAL A 38 -4.37 18.69 24.87
N GLU A 39 -3.63 19.64 25.44
CA GLU A 39 -4.13 20.98 25.77
C GLU A 39 -4.27 21.82 24.49
N GLU A 40 -3.21 21.89 23.70
CA GLU A 40 -3.19 22.66 22.46
C GLU A 40 -4.00 21.97 21.36
N GLY A 41 -4.05 20.63 21.35
CA GLY A 41 -4.58 19.85 20.24
C GLY A 41 -3.61 19.76 19.06
N SER A 42 -2.31 19.93 19.32
CA SER A 42 -1.21 19.78 18.37
C SER A 42 -0.55 18.40 18.47
N ALA A 43 0.19 18.00 17.43
CA ALA A 43 0.92 16.73 17.43
C ALA A 43 2.26 16.83 16.69
N VAL A 44 3.25 16.09 17.18
CA VAL A 44 4.55 15.90 16.53
C VAL A 44 4.61 14.50 15.93
N PHE A 45 4.72 14.40 14.62
CA PHE A 45 4.95 13.17 13.87
C PHE A 45 6.45 13.03 13.64
N ASP A 46 7.07 12.13 14.37
CA ASP A 46 8.50 11.87 14.34
C ASP A 46 8.79 10.53 13.64
N PHE A 47 9.51 10.61 12.53
CA PHE A 47 9.92 9.46 11.73
C PHE A 47 11.34 8.99 12.05
N ASP A 48 11.94 9.42 13.16
CA ASP A 48 13.22 8.88 13.64
C ASP A 48 13.21 7.34 13.68
N GLY A 49 14.35 6.73 13.36
CA GLY A 49 14.49 5.28 13.20
C GLY A 49 13.89 4.69 11.91
N THR A 50 13.39 5.52 11.00
CA THR A 50 13.09 5.11 9.61
C THR A 50 14.38 4.77 8.86
N GLY A 51 14.35 3.75 8.01
CA GLY A 51 15.51 3.27 7.28
C GLY A 51 16.08 4.29 6.28
N TYR A 52 17.35 4.09 5.92
CA TYR A 52 18.07 4.93 4.98
C TYR A 52 17.43 4.92 3.58
N GLU A 53 17.81 5.91 2.77
CA GLU A 53 17.63 5.88 1.32
C GLU A 53 18.07 4.52 0.74
N VAL A 54 17.27 3.99 -0.18
CA VAL A 54 17.52 2.69 -0.81
C VAL A 54 18.15 2.87 -2.20
N TYR A 55 19.06 1.97 -2.56
CA TYR A 55 19.55 1.84 -3.93
C TYR A 55 18.50 1.15 -4.83
N GLY A 56 17.44 1.90 -5.08
CA GLY A 56 16.22 1.48 -5.76
C GLY A 56 15.32 2.69 -5.96
N ASN A 57 14.09 2.47 -6.42
CA ASN A 57 13.18 3.56 -6.73
C ASN A 57 12.11 3.82 -5.68
N CYS A 58 12.13 3.12 -4.54
CA CYS A 58 11.12 3.26 -3.48
C CYS A 58 11.36 4.47 -2.56
N ASN A 59 12.32 5.32 -2.87
CA ASN A 59 12.53 6.55 -2.11
C ASN A 59 11.35 7.51 -2.32
N ALA A 60 10.86 8.12 -1.25
CA ALA A 60 9.74 9.03 -1.25
C ALA A 60 10.21 10.44 -0.84
N PRO A 61 10.07 11.45 -1.73
CA PRO A 61 10.32 12.83 -1.35
C PRO A 61 9.45 13.24 -0.16
N LYS A 62 9.95 14.15 0.69
CA LYS A 62 9.24 14.64 1.89
C LYS A 62 7.78 15.03 1.64
N ALA A 63 7.50 15.62 0.47
CA ALA A 63 6.15 15.99 0.06
C ALA A 63 5.16 14.80 0.06
N VAL A 64 5.60 13.61 -0.33
CA VAL A 64 4.78 12.39 -0.35
C VAL A 64 4.37 12.00 1.08
N THR A 65 5.30 12.05 2.03
CA THR A 65 5.01 11.78 3.45
C THR A 65 4.01 12.80 4.00
N LEU A 66 4.18 14.08 3.69
CA LEU A 66 3.24 15.12 4.10
C LEU A 66 1.83 14.90 3.51
N SER A 67 1.73 14.51 2.24
CA SER A 67 0.45 14.18 1.60
C SER A 67 -0.23 12.98 2.26
N ALA A 68 0.54 11.94 2.63
CA ALA A 68 0.01 10.78 3.34
C ALA A 68 -0.54 11.17 4.73
N ILE A 69 0.17 12.05 5.47
CA ILE A 69 -0.31 12.58 6.75
C ILE A 69 -1.63 13.35 6.57
N ILE A 70 -1.72 14.26 5.60
CA ILE A 70 -2.95 15.01 5.31
C ILE A 70 -4.11 14.05 5.01
N TYR A 71 -3.87 13.06 4.16
CA TYR A 71 -4.87 12.05 3.82
C TYR A 71 -5.37 11.30 5.06
N CYS A 72 -4.46 10.77 5.88
CA CYS A 72 -4.83 10.01 7.08
C CYS A 72 -5.61 10.87 8.07
N LEU A 73 -5.15 12.10 8.34
CA LEU A 73 -5.87 13.02 9.22
C LEU A 73 -7.27 13.29 8.69
N ARG A 74 -7.42 13.60 7.39
CA ARG A 74 -8.72 13.83 6.78
C ARG A 74 -9.65 12.62 6.87
N CYS A 75 -9.13 11.40 6.69
CA CYS A 75 -9.93 10.17 6.84
C CYS A 75 -10.44 9.97 8.26
N MET A 76 -9.73 10.47 9.27
CA MET A 76 -10.12 10.33 10.68
C MET A 76 -10.94 11.51 11.21
N VAL A 77 -10.82 12.68 10.59
CA VAL A 77 -11.63 13.85 10.96
C VAL A 77 -13.06 13.58 10.49
N GLY A 78 -13.93 13.21 11.44
CA GLY A 78 -15.33 12.82 11.19
C GLY A 78 -16.28 13.94 10.73
N HIS A 79 -15.76 14.97 10.04
CA HIS A 79 -16.52 16.02 9.38
C HIS A 79 -15.76 16.50 8.14
N ASP A 80 -16.46 17.16 7.21
CA ASP A 80 -15.85 17.64 5.99
C ASP A 80 -14.82 18.74 6.27
N VAL A 81 -13.55 18.45 5.99
CA VAL A 81 -12.46 19.42 6.00
C VAL A 81 -11.96 19.65 4.58
N PRO A 82 -11.81 20.92 4.14
CA PRO A 82 -11.18 21.25 2.87
C PRO A 82 -9.77 20.66 2.78
N LEU A 83 -9.44 20.03 1.65
CA LEU A 83 -8.12 19.44 1.43
C LEU A 83 -7.09 20.54 1.12
N ASN A 84 -6.47 21.11 2.15
CA ASN A 84 -5.41 22.12 2.02
C ASN A 84 -4.37 22.03 3.15
N GLN A 85 -3.32 22.86 3.08
CA GLN A 85 -2.23 22.88 4.05
C GLN A 85 -2.66 23.25 5.48
N GLY A 86 -3.83 23.89 5.65
CA GLY A 86 -4.39 24.20 6.96
C GLY A 86 -4.61 22.96 7.83
N CYS A 87 -4.82 21.78 7.23
CA CYS A 87 -4.89 20.51 7.96
C CYS A 87 -3.61 20.15 8.71
N LEU A 88 -2.46 20.71 8.29
CA LEU A 88 -1.16 20.50 8.94
C LEU A 88 -0.77 21.62 9.90
N ALA A 89 -1.57 22.70 10.02
CA ALA A 89 -1.25 23.78 10.94
C ALA A 89 -1.00 23.32 12.39
N PRO A 90 -1.74 22.32 12.96
CA PRO A 90 -1.45 21.80 14.29
C PRO A 90 -0.45 20.64 14.30
N VAL A 91 0.20 20.31 13.18
CA VAL A 91 1.04 19.11 13.03
C VAL A 91 2.46 19.49 12.66
N GLN A 92 3.39 19.23 13.57
CA GLN A 92 4.82 19.29 13.29
C GLN A 92 5.30 17.94 12.75
N VAL A 93 6.10 17.93 11.69
CA VAL A 93 6.62 16.71 11.08
C VAL A 93 8.14 16.73 11.06
N SER A 94 8.75 15.74 11.72
CA SER A 94 10.20 15.49 11.74
C SER A 94 10.51 14.24 10.91
N ILE A 95 11.37 14.38 9.90
CA ILE A 95 11.83 13.27 9.06
C ILE A 95 13.35 13.30 9.00
N PRO A 96 14.05 12.19 9.32
CA PRO A 96 15.51 12.14 9.26
C PRO A 96 16.02 12.37 7.82
N PRO A 97 16.91 13.34 7.58
CA PRO A 97 17.57 13.51 6.27
C PRO A 97 18.35 12.25 5.88
N GLY A 98 18.32 11.90 4.59
CA GLY A 98 18.96 10.68 4.06
C GLY A 98 18.19 9.38 4.35
N SER A 99 16.98 9.47 4.91
CA SER A 99 16.06 8.32 5.03
C SER A 99 15.30 8.07 3.73
N ILE A 100 14.65 6.91 3.61
CA ILE A 100 13.76 6.59 2.49
C ILE A 100 12.60 7.61 2.33
N LEU A 101 12.27 8.38 3.39
CA LEU A 101 11.22 9.40 3.40
C LEU A 101 11.74 10.84 3.23
N PHE A 102 13.05 11.02 3.24
CA PHE A 102 13.73 12.27 2.91
C PHE A 102 15.07 11.95 2.22
N PRO A 103 15.01 11.38 1.01
CA PRO A 103 16.19 10.98 0.26
C PRO A 103 16.94 12.19 -0.28
N SER A 104 18.15 11.94 -0.78
CA SER A 104 18.93 12.86 -1.58
C SER A 104 18.26 13.20 -2.92
N ASP A 105 18.63 14.34 -3.51
CA ASP A 105 18.08 14.81 -4.78
C ASP A 105 18.44 13.91 -5.98
N THR A 106 19.44 13.04 -5.81
CA THR A 106 19.88 12.08 -6.84
C THR A 106 19.18 10.73 -6.77
N ALA A 107 18.38 10.48 -5.73
CA ALA A 107 17.71 9.21 -5.53
C ALA A 107 16.61 8.97 -6.57
N ALA A 108 16.43 7.72 -6.99
CA ALA A 108 15.27 7.34 -7.79
C ALA A 108 14.01 7.28 -6.90
N VAL A 109 12.90 7.89 -7.37
CA VAL A 109 11.69 8.12 -6.54
C VAL A 109 10.38 7.58 -7.10
N VAL A 110 10.40 6.89 -8.25
CA VAL A 110 9.18 6.41 -8.94
C VAL A 110 8.29 5.54 -8.03
N GLY A 111 8.91 4.64 -7.26
CA GLY A 111 8.27 3.77 -6.28
C GLY A 111 7.79 4.47 -5.01
N GLY A 112 8.31 5.66 -4.69
CA GLY A 112 7.94 6.41 -3.49
C GLY A 112 6.46 6.75 -3.45
N ASN A 113 5.92 7.27 -4.55
CA ASN A 113 4.51 7.65 -4.63
C ASN A 113 3.56 6.46 -4.68
N VAL A 114 4.01 5.32 -5.20
CA VAL A 114 3.13 4.18 -5.50
C VAL A 114 3.18 3.05 -4.46
N LEU A 115 4.27 2.97 -3.70
CA LEU A 115 4.51 1.88 -2.73
C LEU A 115 4.81 2.43 -1.34
N THR A 116 5.81 3.31 -1.21
CA THR A 116 6.24 3.83 0.11
C THR A 116 5.17 4.71 0.74
N SER A 117 4.46 5.51 -0.05
CA SER A 117 3.30 6.29 0.40
C SER A 117 2.21 5.41 1.04
N GLN A 118 1.91 4.24 0.46
CA GLN A 118 0.97 3.27 1.01
C GLN A 118 1.45 2.78 2.39
N ARG A 119 2.76 2.52 2.52
CA ARG A 119 3.34 2.10 3.79
C ARG A 119 3.29 3.18 4.86
N VAL A 120 3.52 4.45 4.50
CA VAL A 120 3.36 5.59 5.42
C VAL A 120 1.92 5.67 5.93
N VAL A 121 0.93 5.52 5.04
CA VAL A 121 -0.49 5.49 5.43
C VAL A 121 -0.78 4.34 6.39
N ASP A 122 -0.31 3.14 6.07
CA ASP A 122 -0.48 1.96 6.92
C ASP A 122 0.12 2.22 8.32
N VAL A 123 1.34 2.74 8.42
CA VAL A 123 1.99 3.04 9.71
C VAL A 123 1.21 4.10 10.50
N ILE A 124 0.69 5.14 9.85
CA ILE A 124 -0.12 6.16 10.52
C ILE A 124 -1.42 5.55 11.05
N PHE A 125 -2.19 4.84 10.22
CA PHE A 125 -3.43 4.20 10.66
C PHE A 125 -3.20 3.13 11.72
N LYS A 126 -2.07 2.41 11.68
CA LYS A 126 -1.67 1.48 12.74
C LYS A 126 -1.42 2.19 14.06
N ALA A 127 -0.70 3.31 14.06
CA ALA A 127 -0.42 4.10 15.27
C ALA A 127 -1.71 4.61 15.91
N PHE A 128 -2.66 5.09 15.09
CA PHE A 128 -3.98 5.54 15.54
C PHE A 128 -5.00 4.41 15.78
N LYS A 129 -4.66 3.16 15.43
CA LYS A 129 -5.56 2.00 15.46
C LYS A 129 -6.88 2.25 14.72
N THR A 130 -6.82 2.93 13.59
CA THR A 130 -8.01 3.35 12.82
C THR A 130 -8.67 2.18 12.10
N CYS A 131 -7.87 1.36 11.41
CA CYS A 131 -8.32 0.20 10.64
C CYS A 131 -7.14 -0.76 10.40
N ALA A 132 -7.46 -1.99 10.03
CA ALA A 132 -6.48 -2.97 9.55
C ALA A 132 -5.87 -2.51 8.21
N ALA A 133 -4.70 -3.06 7.86
CA ALA A 133 -4.02 -2.68 6.62
C ALA A 133 -4.85 -3.08 5.39
N SER A 134 -4.89 -2.21 4.39
CA SER A 134 -5.29 -2.62 3.04
C SER A 134 -4.14 -3.35 2.35
N GLN A 135 -4.31 -3.72 1.08
CA GLN A 135 -3.29 -4.36 0.24
C GLN A 135 -1.91 -3.66 0.18
N GLY A 136 -1.77 -2.43 0.70
CA GLY A 136 -0.49 -1.72 0.87
C GLY A 136 0.30 -1.53 -0.42
N CYS A 137 -0.36 -1.55 -1.59
CA CYS A 137 0.28 -1.59 -2.89
C CYS A 137 -0.67 -1.12 -3.99
N MET A 138 -0.17 -0.33 -4.96
CA MET A 138 -0.92 0.00 -6.19
C MET A 138 -0.86 -1.09 -7.27
N ASN A 139 -0.06 -2.15 -7.05
CA ASN A 139 0.24 -3.23 -7.98
C ASN A 139 0.52 -2.75 -9.41
N ASN A 140 1.60 -2.00 -9.59
CA ASN A 140 1.95 -1.43 -10.89
C ASN A 140 2.45 -2.54 -11.82
N ILE A 141 1.78 -2.68 -12.96
CA ILE A 141 2.21 -3.51 -14.06
C ILE A 141 2.48 -2.59 -15.24
N THR A 142 3.67 -2.72 -15.81
CA THR A 142 4.00 -2.07 -17.07
C THR A 142 4.56 -3.10 -18.03
N PHE A 143 4.27 -2.93 -19.31
CA PHE A 143 4.99 -3.68 -20.33
C PHE A 143 5.10 -2.87 -21.61
N GLY A 144 6.17 -3.11 -22.36
CA GLY A 144 6.42 -2.33 -23.56
C GLY A 144 7.67 -2.73 -24.33
N ASP A 145 7.88 -2.01 -25.41
CA ASP A 145 9.09 -2.01 -26.23
C ASP A 145 9.36 -0.56 -26.70
N GLU A 146 10.19 -0.39 -27.72
CA GLU A 146 10.52 0.94 -28.27
C GLU A 146 9.32 1.70 -28.87
N ARG A 147 8.22 1.00 -29.18
CA ARG A 147 7.06 1.58 -29.88
C ARG A 147 5.81 1.66 -29.02
N ILE A 148 5.65 0.77 -28.04
CA ILE A 148 4.47 0.72 -27.17
C ILE A 148 4.85 0.68 -25.70
N GLY A 149 4.07 1.38 -24.88
CA GLY A 149 4.16 1.32 -23.42
C GLY A 149 2.77 1.23 -22.82
N TYR A 150 2.54 0.20 -22.02
CA TYR A 150 1.35 0.04 -21.20
C TYR A 150 1.71 0.24 -19.73
N TYR A 151 0.82 0.90 -19.00
CA TYR A 151 0.91 1.04 -17.55
C TYR A 151 -0.48 0.93 -16.92
N GLU A 152 -0.62 0.04 -15.95
CA GLU A 152 -1.80 -0.11 -15.12
C GLU A 152 -1.44 -0.26 -13.63
N THR A 153 -2.33 0.25 -12.77
CA THR A 153 -2.39 -0.06 -11.34
C THR A 153 -3.53 -1.05 -11.10
N VAL A 154 -3.28 -2.16 -10.40
CA VAL A 154 -4.30 -3.21 -10.15
C VAL A 154 -4.79 -3.17 -8.71
N ALA A 155 -6.10 -3.27 -8.54
CA ALA A 155 -6.78 -3.25 -7.26
C ALA A 155 -6.54 -4.53 -6.41
N GLY A 156 -6.94 -4.48 -5.14
CA GLY A 156 -6.80 -5.61 -4.21
C GLY A 156 -7.71 -5.44 -2.99
N GLY A 157 -7.37 -6.09 -1.88
CA GLY A 157 -8.22 -6.06 -0.69
C GLY A 157 -8.08 -4.77 0.12
N ALA A 158 -9.20 -4.17 0.54
CA ALA A 158 -9.21 -3.12 1.55
C ALA A 158 -9.20 -3.71 2.97
N GLY A 159 -8.58 -3.01 3.91
CA GLY A 159 -8.58 -3.41 5.33
C GLY A 159 -9.95 -3.21 5.97
N ALA A 160 -10.28 -4.07 6.93
CA ALA A 160 -11.47 -3.93 7.76
C ALA A 160 -11.28 -2.87 8.84
N GLY A 161 -12.39 -2.35 9.37
CA GLY A 161 -12.38 -1.39 10.47
C GLY A 161 -13.34 -1.77 11.60
N PRO A 162 -13.46 -0.92 12.63
CA PRO A 162 -14.23 -1.21 13.84
C PRO A 162 -15.72 -1.50 13.63
N HIS A 163 -16.29 -1.14 12.48
CA HIS A 163 -17.70 -1.34 12.18
C HIS A 163 -17.95 -1.72 10.71
N TRP A 164 -16.93 -2.17 9.97
CA TRP A 164 -17.08 -2.50 8.55
C TRP A 164 -16.11 -3.58 8.06
N HIS A 165 -16.60 -4.40 7.14
CA HIS A 165 -15.77 -5.31 6.34
C HIS A 165 -14.96 -4.55 5.30
N GLY A 166 -13.76 -5.05 5.02
CA GLY A 166 -12.96 -4.58 3.90
C GLY A 166 -13.62 -4.91 2.57
N ARG A 167 -13.60 -3.96 1.62
CA ARG A 167 -14.09 -4.19 0.26
C ARG A 167 -13.06 -4.96 -0.57
N SER A 168 -13.51 -5.99 -1.27
CA SER A 168 -12.68 -6.78 -2.18
C SER A 168 -12.44 -6.06 -3.52
N GLY A 169 -11.23 -6.22 -4.08
CA GLY A 169 -10.89 -5.79 -5.43
C GLY A 169 -11.06 -4.29 -5.70
N VAL A 170 -10.69 -3.43 -4.73
CA VAL A 170 -10.74 -1.97 -4.89
C VAL A 170 -9.36 -1.33 -4.76
N HIS A 171 -9.21 -0.18 -5.42
CA HIS A 171 -8.07 0.69 -5.21
C HIS A 171 -8.18 1.38 -3.86
N THR A 172 -7.09 1.42 -3.10
CA THR A 172 -7.07 1.91 -1.73
C THR A 172 -6.04 3.01 -1.54
N HIS A 173 -6.33 3.89 -0.59
CA HIS A 173 -5.50 4.99 -0.12
C HIS A 173 -4.92 5.86 -1.23
N MET A 174 -3.62 5.72 -1.51
CA MET A 174 -2.87 6.61 -2.41
C MET A 174 -3.19 6.37 -3.90
N THR A 175 -4.15 5.49 -4.19
CA THR A 175 -4.52 5.12 -5.55
C THR A 175 -5.82 5.80 -5.97
N ASN A 176 -5.79 6.54 -7.07
CA ASN A 176 -6.95 7.25 -7.62
C ASN A 176 -7.14 6.97 -9.12
N THR A 177 -7.15 5.69 -9.48
CA THR A 177 -7.31 5.21 -10.85
C THR A 177 -8.53 4.29 -10.94
N ARG A 178 -9.00 4.05 -12.17
CA ARG A 178 -10.02 3.04 -12.47
C ARG A 178 -9.37 1.88 -13.21
N ILE A 179 -10.05 0.74 -13.21
CA ILE A 179 -9.60 -0.44 -13.97
C ILE A 179 -9.56 -0.13 -15.47
N THR A 180 -8.61 -0.73 -16.20
CA THR A 180 -8.60 -0.68 -17.66
C THR A 180 -9.62 -1.66 -18.21
N ASP A 181 -10.44 -1.23 -19.16
CA ASP A 181 -11.38 -2.11 -19.86
C ASP A 181 -10.61 -3.24 -20.59
N PRO A 182 -10.95 -4.52 -20.36
CA PRO A 182 -10.30 -5.65 -21.01
C PRO A 182 -10.26 -5.53 -22.55
N GLU A 183 -11.37 -5.14 -23.17
CA GLU A 183 -11.46 -5.01 -24.63
C GLU A 183 -10.52 -3.92 -25.17
N ILE A 184 -10.35 -2.82 -24.44
CA ILE A 184 -9.44 -1.74 -24.82
C ILE A 184 -7.99 -2.20 -24.66
N LEU A 185 -7.68 -2.94 -23.59
CA LEU A 185 -6.36 -3.53 -23.37
C LEU A 185 -5.99 -4.47 -24.54
N GLU A 186 -6.84 -5.43 -24.85
CA GLU A 186 -6.57 -6.44 -25.89
C GLU A 186 -6.57 -5.86 -27.30
N ARG A 187 -7.37 -4.83 -27.56
CA ARG A 187 -7.40 -4.15 -28.86
C ARG A 187 -6.15 -3.32 -29.12
N ARG A 188 -5.60 -2.66 -28.09
CA ARG A 188 -4.48 -1.72 -28.23
C ARG A 188 -3.13 -2.36 -28.03
N TYR A 189 -3.05 -3.43 -27.26
CA TYR A 189 -1.80 -4.05 -26.86
C TYR A 189 -1.76 -5.52 -27.26
N PRO A 190 -0.57 -6.06 -27.57
CA PRO A 190 -0.39 -7.44 -28.04
C PRO A 190 -0.42 -8.42 -26.86
N VAL A 191 -1.53 -8.42 -26.12
CA VAL A 191 -1.77 -9.26 -24.96
C VAL A 191 -3.23 -9.75 -24.97
N ILE A 192 -3.49 -10.86 -24.27
CA ILE A 192 -4.85 -11.33 -23.95
C ILE A 192 -4.98 -11.39 -22.43
N LEU A 193 -6.08 -10.86 -21.91
CA LEU A 193 -6.43 -10.95 -20.50
C LEU A 193 -7.23 -12.24 -20.27
N GLU A 194 -6.53 -13.34 -19.99
CA GLU A 194 -7.15 -14.65 -19.81
C GLU A 194 -7.98 -14.74 -18.52
N LYS A 195 -7.57 -14.06 -17.45
CA LYS A 195 -8.28 -14.06 -16.16
C LYS A 195 -8.29 -12.69 -15.54
N PHE A 196 -9.44 -12.29 -15.00
CA PHE A 196 -9.58 -11.12 -14.14
C PHE A 196 -10.80 -11.26 -13.23
N HIS A 197 -10.58 -11.68 -11.99
CA HIS A 197 -11.64 -11.87 -11.00
C HIS A 197 -11.08 -11.69 -9.57
N LEU A 198 -11.97 -11.59 -8.58
CA LEU A 198 -11.58 -11.60 -7.16
C LEU A 198 -10.83 -12.89 -6.83
N ASN A 199 -9.84 -12.83 -5.95
CA ASN A 199 -9.11 -14.00 -5.45
C ASN A 199 -9.67 -14.36 -4.07
N PRO A 200 -10.64 -15.29 -3.96
CA PRO A 200 -11.40 -15.48 -2.74
C PRO A 200 -10.52 -15.94 -1.58
N GLU A 201 -10.98 -15.65 -0.36
CA GLU A 201 -10.36 -16.11 0.89
C GLU A 201 -8.95 -15.58 1.12
N THR A 202 -8.62 -14.44 0.51
CA THR A 202 -7.36 -13.74 0.72
C THR A 202 -7.45 -12.62 1.75
N GLY A 203 -8.65 -12.13 2.05
CA GLY A 203 -8.88 -11.20 3.16
C GLY A 203 -8.71 -11.89 4.52
N GLY A 204 -8.03 -11.21 5.45
CA GLY A 204 -7.84 -11.67 6.82
C GLY A 204 -9.17 -11.77 7.57
N LYS A 205 -9.32 -12.81 8.39
CA LYS A 205 -10.56 -13.05 9.16
C LYS A 205 -10.61 -12.19 10.42
N GLY A 206 -11.81 -11.88 10.87
CA GLY A 206 -12.03 -11.17 12.13
C GLY A 206 -13.52 -11.03 12.39
N GLN A 207 -13.89 -10.26 13.42
CA GLN A 207 -15.27 -9.81 13.56
C GLN A 207 -15.73 -9.10 12.27
N TYR A 208 -14.82 -8.31 11.69
CA TYR A 208 -14.95 -7.80 10.34
C TYR A 208 -13.81 -8.32 9.47
N ASN A 209 -14.15 -9.14 8.47
CA ASN A 209 -13.19 -9.63 7.48
C ASN A 209 -12.61 -8.51 6.60
N GLY A 210 -11.32 -8.62 6.29
CA GLY A 210 -10.69 -7.84 5.25
C GLY A 210 -11.18 -8.23 3.85
N GLY A 211 -10.97 -7.33 2.89
CA GLY A 211 -11.35 -7.57 1.50
C GLY A 211 -10.41 -8.55 0.80
N ASP A 212 -10.95 -9.28 -0.17
CA ASP A 212 -10.16 -10.16 -1.02
C ASP A 212 -9.39 -9.38 -2.09
N GLY A 213 -8.20 -9.87 -2.43
CA GLY A 213 -7.41 -9.44 -3.56
C GLY A 213 -8.01 -9.85 -4.90
N ILE A 214 -7.21 -9.78 -5.95
CA ILE A 214 -7.59 -10.07 -7.34
C ILE A 214 -6.59 -11.04 -7.95
N LEU A 215 -7.08 -11.91 -8.82
CA LEU A 215 -6.29 -12.71 -9.74
C LEU A 215 -6.40 -12.12 -11.15
N ARG A 216 -5.26 -11.78 -11.76
CA ARG A 216 -5.17 -11.25 -13.11
C ARG A 216 -4.11 -12.01 -13.91
N LYS A 217 -4.49 -12.62 -15.05
CA LYS A 217 -3.56 -13.37 -15.91
C LYS A 217 -3.52 -12.75 -17.30
N ILE A 218 -2.34 -12.31 -17.73
CA ILE A 218 -2.08 -11.69 -19.03
C ILE A 218 -1.18 -12.61 -19.84
N VAL A 219 -1.60 -12.99 -21.04
CA VAL A 219 -0.83 -13.76 -22.01
C VAL A 219 -0.21 -12.81 -23.03
N PHE A 220 1.09 -12.89 -23.25
CA PHE A 220 1.79 -12.04 -24.20
C PHE A 220 1.73 -12.64 -25.61
N ARG A 221 1.49 -11.80 -26.63
CA ARG A 221 1.41 -12.21 -28.04
C ARG A 221 2.63 -11.80 -28.85
N LYS A 222 3.59 -11.10 -28.25
CA LYS A 222 4.88 -10.75 -28.83
C LYS A 222 5.91 -10.54 -27.72
N ASP A 223 7.16 -10.41 -28.14
CA ASP A 223 8.27 -10.12 -27.24
C ASP A 223 8.17 -8.70 -26.66
N LEU A 224 8.22 -8.60 -25.34
CA LEU A 224 8.06 -7.36 -24.58
C LEU A 224 8.95 -7.35 -23.34
N MET A 225 9.22 -6.16 -22.80
CA MET A 225 9.74 -6.01 -21.45
C MET A 225 8.57 -5.86 -20.49
N LEU A 226 8.38 -6.80 -19.56
CA LEU A 226 7.44 -6.69 -18.45
C LEU A 226 8.18 -6.12 -17.24
N SER A 227 7.70 -5.04 -16.66
CA SER A 227 8.18 -4.54 -15.37
C SER A 227 7.05 -4.49 -14.34
N VAL A 228 7.33 -5.07 -13.18
CA VAL A 228 6.40 -5.25 -12.07
C VAL A 228 6.96 -4.45 -10.89
N LEU A 229 6.16 -3.53 -10.35
CA LEU A 229 6.54 -2.69 -9.22
C LEU A 229 5.46 -2.79 -8.14
N THR A 230 5.70 -3.71 -7.19
CA THR A 230 4.71 -4.11 -6.19
C THR A 230 5.30 -4.31 -4.78
N GLU A 231 4.44 -4.48 -3.77
CA GLU A 231 4.75 -4.58 -2.33
C GLU A 231 3.84 -5.62 -1.64
N ARG A 232 4.09 -5.97 -0.37
CA ARG A 232 3.33 -6.99 0.37
C ARG A 232 3.44 -8.40 -0.24
N ARG A 233 4.62 -8.74 -0.77
CA ARG A 233 5.00 -10.11 -1.20
C ARG A 233 5.85 -10.81 -0.14
N VAL A 234 6.50 -10.04 0.74
CA VAL A 234 7.29 -10.54 1.86
C VAL A 234 6.50 -10.42 3.16
N PHE A 235 5.99 -9.22 3.46
CA PHE A 235 5.20 -8.93 4.66
C PHE A 235 3.70 -8.86 4.35
N ALA A 236 2.89 -9.54 5.17
CA ALA A 236 1.43 -9.54 5.02
C ALA A 236 0.80 -8.19 5.40
N PRO A 237 -0.33 -7.79 4.79
CA PRO A 237 -1.18 -6.72 5.31
C PRO A 237 -1.68 -7.08 6.72
N TYR A 238 -1.35 -6.27 7.73
CA TYR A 238 -1.65 -6.61 9.12
C TYR A 238 -3.15 -6.54 9.44
N GLY A 239 -3.62 -7.46 10.28
CA GLY A 239 -4.90 -7.35 10.98
C GLY A 239 -4.83 -6.41 12.19
N LEU A 240 -5.98 -6.01 12.74
CA LEU A 240 -6.05 -5.07 13.86
C LEU A 240 -7.02 -5.54 14.94
N GLU A 241 -6.75 -5.19 16.21
CA GLU A 241 -7.58 -5.52 17.39
C GLU A 241 -7.97 -7.03 17.47
N GLY A 242 -7.04 -7.92 17.09
CA GLY A 242 -7.23 -9.37 17.12
C GLY A 242 -7.76 -9.99 15.82
N GLY A 243 -7.95 -9.20 14.76
CA GLY A 243 -8.16 -9.71 13.41
C GLY A 243 -6.88 -10.30 12.81
N GLU A 244 -7.04 -11.24 11.89
CA GLU A 244 -5.95 -11.92 11.18
C GLU A 244 -5.41 -11.06 10.03
N ASP A 245 -4.16 -11.33 9.65
CA ASP A 245 -3.51 -10.69 8.51
C ASP A 245 -4.14 -11.13 7.18
N GLY A 246 -4.11 -10.24 6.18
CA GLY A 246 -4.47 -10.57 4.81
C GLY A 246 -3.38 -11.43 4.14
N GLN A 247 -3.75 -12.17 3.10
CA GLN A 247 -2.77 -12.92 2.32
C GLN A 247 -1.83 -11.99 1.53
N LYS A 248 -0.57 -12.41 1.41
CA LYS A 248 0.45 -11.76 0.60
C LYS A 248 0.13 -11.88 -0.89
N GLY A 249 0.58 -10.89 -1.66
CA GLY A 249 0.55 -10.98 -3.12
C GLY A 249 1.56 -11.99 -3.67
N LEU A 250 1.39 -12.38 -4.93
CA LEU A 250 2.34 -13.23 -5.65
C LEU A 250 2.39 -12.84 -7.13
N ASN A 251 3.60 -12.74 -7.65
CA ASN A 251 3.87 -12.40 -9.04
C ASN A 251 4.54 -13.59 -9.71
N THR A 252 3.83 -14.23 -10.65
CA THR A 252 4.30 -15.47 -11.28
C THR A 252 4.39 -15.30 -12.79
N LEU A 253 5.55 -15.60 -13.36
CA LEU A 253 5.75 -15.74 -14.80
C LEU A 253 5.66 -17.21 -15.18
N ILE A 254 4.76 -17.53 -16.11
CA ILE A 254 4.57 -18.85 -16.70
C ILE A 254 5.16 -18.78 -18.11
N ARG A 255 6.24 -19.51 -18.35
CA ARG A 255 6.88 -19.59 -19.66
C ARG A 255 6.10 -20.52 -20.58
N ASN A 256 6.21 -20.31 -21.90
CA ASN A 256 5.59 -21.20 -22.90
C ASN A 256 6.11 -22.66 -22.82
N ASP A 257 7.30 -22.88 -22.24
CA ASP A 257 7.86 -24.20 -21.97
C ASP A 257 7.30 -24.88 -20.69
N GLY A 258 6.34 -24.24 -20.02
CA GLY A 258 5.69 -24.73 -18.80
C GLY A 258 6.38 -24.34 -17.49
N ARG A 259 7.57 -23.71 -17.53
CA ARG A 259 8.24 -23.26 -16.30
C ARG A 259 7.43 -22.17 -15.59
N ILE A 260 7.35 -22.30 -14.27
CA ILE A 260 6.68 -21.36 -13.38
C ILE A 260 7.73 -20.67 -12.52
N ILE A 261 7.83 -19.34 -12.63
CA ILE A 261 8.90 -18.54 -12.03
C ILE A 261 8.27 -17.48 -11.12
N ASN A 262 8.67 -17.45 -9.85
CA ASN A 262 8.33 -16.36 -8.95
C ASN A 262 9.20 -15.14 -9.28
N LEU A 263 8.58 -14.01 -9.64
CA LEU A 263 9.29 -12.78 -10.00
C LEU A 263 9.71 -11.94 -8.79
N GLY A 264 9.26 -12.29 -7.59
CA GLY A 264 9.40 -11.44 -6.41
C GLY A 264 8.50 -10.20 -6.48
N ALA A 265 8.73 -9.24 -5.57
CA ALA A 265 7.92 -8.03 -5.46
C ALA A 265 8.16 -7.04 -6.62
N LYS A 266 9.40 -6.93 -7.08
CA LYS A 266 9.84 -5.92 -8.04
C LYS A 266 10.80 -6.54 -9.02
N ASN A 267 10.51 -6.47 -10.31
CA ASN A 267 11.34 -7.10 -11.34
C ASN A 267 11.09 -6.52 -12.72
N SER A 268 12.08 -6.65 -13.60
CA SER A 268 11.96 -6.39 -15.04
C SER A 268 12.47 -7.61 -15.80
N VAL A 269 11.61 -8.19 -16.63
CA VAL A 269 11.88 -9.45 -17.32
C VAL A 269 11.40 -9.39 -18.77
N ARG A 270 12.21 -9.90 -19.69
CA ARG A 270 11.78 -10.13 -21.07
C ARG A 270 10.79 -11.29 -21.11
N VAL A 271 9.63 -11.04 -21.69
CA VAL A 271 8.59 -12.02 -21.97
C VAL A 271 8.51 -12.25 -23.47
N ARG A 272 8.15 -13.46 -23.88
CA ARG A 272 7.98 -13.84 -25.28
C ARG A 272 6.52 -14.10 -25.61
N ALA A 273 6.20 -14.17 -26.90
CA ALA A 273 4.90 -14.67 -27.32
C ALA A 273 4.60 -16.06 -26.70
N GLY A 274 3.42 -16.22 -26.11
CA GLY A 274 2.98 -17.42 -25.40
C GLY A 274 3.29 -17.42 -23.90
N ASP A 275 4.21 -16.60 -23.41
CA ASP A 275 4.43 -16.44 -21.97
C ASP A 275 3.19 -15.79 -21.31
N SER A 276 2.95 -16.08 -20.03
CA SER A 276 1.86 -15.48 -19.26
C SER A 276 2.35 -14.92 -17.93
N PHE A 277 1.88 -13.72 -17.58
CA PHE A 277 2.06 -13.15 -16.24
C PHE A 277 0.78 -13.32 -15.41
N LEU A 278 0.91 -13.98 -14.27
CA LEU A 278 -0.15 -14.16 -13.28
C LEU A 278 0.15 -13.28 -12.06
N LEU A 279 -0.65 -12.23 -11.89
CA LEU A 279 -0.69 -11.39 -10.70
C LEU A 279 -1.76 -11.91 -9.74
N ARG A 280 -1.36 -12.13 -8.49
CA ARG A 280 -2.27 -12.23 -7.33
C ARG A 280 -2.00 -11.03 -6.43
N THR A 281 -2.97 -10.13 -6.31
CA THR A 281 -2.82 -8.97 -5.42
C THR A 281 -3.09 -9.36 -3.96
N PRO A 282 -2.51 -8.63 -2.99
CA PRO A 282 -2.74 -8.90 -1.57
C PRO A 282 -4.21 -8.69 -1.18
N GLY A 283 -4.64 -9.41 -0.14
CA GLY A 283 -5.90 -9.11 0.56
C GLY A 283 -5.76 -7.90 1.50
N GLY A 284 -6.82 -7.59 2.24
CA GLY A 284 -6.78 -6.67 3.39
C GLY A 284 -6.77 -7.44 4.72
N GLY A 285 -6.25 -6.84 5.77
CA GLY A 285 -6.32 -7.39 7.13
C GLY A 285 -7.73 -7.35 7.71
N GLY A 286 -8.03 -8.30 8.59
CA GLY A 286 -9.26 -8.35 9.38
C GLY A 286 -9.22 -7.46 10.61
N TYR A 287 -10.39 -7.17 11.18
CA TYR A 287 -10.54 -6.38 12.39
C TYR A 287 -11.34 -7.14 13.45
N GLY A 288 -10.85 -7.10 14.69
CA GLY A 288 -11.51 -7.75 15.82
C GLY A 288 -11.33 -9.26 15.83
N LYS A 289 -11.34 -9.87 17.01
CA LYS A 289 -11.27 -11.34 17.13
C LYS A 289 -12.49 -11.98 16.48
N SER A 290 -12.27 -12.96 15.60
CA SER A 290 -13.37 -13.73 15.02
C SER A 290 -14.13 -14.45 16.14
N SER A 291 -15.46 -14.29 16.16
CA SER A 291 -16.33 -15.20 16.90
C SER A 291 -16.26 -16.54 16.16
N VAL A 292 -15.64 -17.55 16.79
CA VAL A 292 -15.75 -18.94 16.33
C VAL A 292 -17.16 -19.43 16.63
#